data_AF-I5BQD5-F1
#
_entry.id   AF-I5BQD5-F1
#
_cell.length_a   1.000
_cell.length_b   1.000
_cell.length_c   1.000
_cell.angle_alpha   90.00
_cell.angle_beta   90.00
_cell.angle_gamma   90.00
#
_symmetry.space_group_name_H-M   'P 1'
#
loop_
_entity.id
_entity.type
_entity.pdbx_description
1 polymer ?
#
loop_
_entity_poly.entity_id
_entity_poly.type
_entity_poly.pdbx_seq_one_letter_code
_entity_poly.pdbx_strand_id
1 'polypeptide(L)'
;VRAGNNATANAPFGLQANGFANGTQQTNEQWLISPAFDLSEFDFPLLSFWTRVAFAGPRLELFIAQDFSGDPQTATWIALEDRFATENFWTFSQEIDLSDFKNAPVHLAFRYRSSPEEGAARWTLDDFSLLNSDTPPAPFLNVGIGNVDYTHFGITPEGTVAPKRYSFPVTLSNATEPLRISAAPGFEFSIEGENNFSPILTLSPEQARSTQNIEVRFAPAFAGAFSSVIQFRSGDLEERAGFLTGATIKRKDSFDVVTWNIEWFGSEASGQGPADTQRQLENVKKILEDLDADVYAFQEITSIERFKQLADALPDYRGFISPAVSQVGDFADAQKLTFLYKTTTVDSVPQRVLLRKGGVLKVTWWLSFPARTLLGFLGRLPFLFEVETKNQWRTKTHQSGQHHARSNGGRMSQGLKNRV
;
A
#
# COMPACT_ATOMS: atom_id res chain seq x y z
N VAL A 1 -29.02 -2.39 22.59
CA VAL A 1 -29.00 -0.93 22.91
C VAL A 1 -27.55 -0.50 22.92
N ARG A 2 -27.13 0.34 21.96
CA ARG A 2 -25.78 0.89 21.81
C ARG A 2 -25.36 1.62 23.10
N ALA A 3 -24.29 1.18 23.75
CA ALA A 3 -23.39 2.14 24.38
C ALA A 3 -22.56 2.76 23.24
N GLY A 4 -22.51 4.09 23.17
CA GLY A 4 -22.04 4.81 22.00
C GLY A 4 -20.60 4.49 21.59
N ASN A 5 -20.43 3.67 20.56
CA ASN A 5 -19.14 3.37 19.95
C ASN A 5 -19.18 3.69 18.47
N ASN A 6 -18.54 4.79 18.11
CA ASN A 6 -18.06 5.02 16.75
C ASN A 6 -16.92 4.03 16.50
N ALA A 7 -16.79 3.47 15.28
CA ALA A 7 -15.75 2.50 14.92
C ALA A 7 -14.29 3.01 15.07
N THR A 8 -14.13 4.24 15.59
CA THR A 8 -12.87 4.95 15.85
C THR A 8 -12.60 5.20 17.34
N ALA A 9 -13.35 4.61 18.28
CA ALA A 9 -13.16 4.86 19.70
C ALA A 9 -11.91 4.12 20.26
N ASN A 10 -11.12 4.84 21.07
CA ASN A 10 -9.81 4.40 21.58
C ASN A 10 -9.86 3.40 22.77
N ALA A 11 -11.04 2.95 23.20
CA ALA A 11 -11.21 1.96 24.27
C ALA A 11 -11.85 0.67 23.72
N PRO A 12 -11.28 -0.52 23.98
CA PRO A 12 -11.79 -1.77 23.42
C PRO A 12 -13.01 -2.23 24.23
N PHE A 13 -14.18 -2.23 23.60
CA PHE A 13 -15.39 -2.84 24.18
C PHE A 13 -15.57 -4.32 23.80
N GLY A 14 -14.52 -4.94 23.22
CA GLY A 14 -14.51 -6.33 22.79
C GLY A 14 -13.67 -7.26 23.68
N LEU A 15 -13.83 -8.57 23.46
CA LEU A 15 -12.99 -9.62 24.04
C LEU A 15 -11.54 -9.45 23.56
N GLN A 16 -10.56 -9.60 24.46
CA GLN A 16 -9.16 -9.45 24.12
C GLN A 16 -8.32 -10.65 24.57
N ALA A 17 -7.40 -11.08 23.69
CA ALA A 17 -6.37 -12.06 24.00
C ALA A 17 -4.97 -11.45 23.75
N ASN A 18 -4.05 -11.67 24.69
CA ASN A 18 -2.66 -11.20 24.62
C ASN A 18 -1.77 -12.09 25.49
N GLY A 19 -0.70 -12.65 24.92
CA GLY A 19 0.28 -13.48 25.60
C GLY A 19 1.57 -12.76 26.01
N PHE A 20 1.60 -11.42 26.00
CA PHE A 20 2.75 -10.64 26.46
C PHE A 20 2.68 -10.43 27.98
N ALA A 21 3.70 -10.91 28.70
CA ALA A 21 3.81 -10.73 30.15
C ALA A 21 5.28 -10.57 30.56
N ASN A 22 5.53 -9.81 31.64
CA ASN A 22 6.89 -9.58 32.17
C ASN A 22 7.91 -9.06 31.14
N GLY A 23 7.46 -8.26 30.17
CA GLY A 23 8.33 -7.66 29.15
C GLY A 23 8.69 -8.59 28.00
N THR A 24 8.13 -9.80 27.92
CA THR A 24 8.42 -10.77 26.85
C THR A 24 7.18 -11.56 26.42
N GLN A 25 7.21 -12.08 25.20
CA GLN A 25 6.16 -12.93 24.64
C GLN A 25 6.17 -14.29 25.34
N GLN A 26 4.99 -14.80 25.71
CA GLN A 26 4.82 -16.09 26.38
C GLN A 26 4.16 -17.10 25.45
N THR A 27 4.50 -18.38 25.66
CA THR A 27 3.72 -19.48 25.10
C THR A 27 2.32 -19.46 25.71
N ASN A 28 1.30 -19.29 24.87
CA ASN A 28 -0.08 -19.20 25.31
C ASN A 28 -1.00 -19.76 24.23
N GLU A 29 -2.00 -20.54 24.64
CA GLU A 29 -3.09 -20.98 23.78
C GLU A 29 -4.41 -20.73 24.50
N GLN A 30 -5.34 -20.06 23.83
CA GLN A 30 -6.68 -19.77 24.35
C GLN A 30 -7.73 -20.07 23.30
N TRP A 31 -8.86 -20.59 23.76
CA TRP A 31 -10.02 -20.91 22.94
C TRP A 31 -11.23 -20.16 23.44
N LEU A 32 -11.88 -19.41 22.55
CA LEU A 32 -13.23 -18.91 22.75
C LEU A 32 -14.18 -19.76 21.93
N ILE A 33 -15.05 -20.54 22.57
CA ILE A 33 -15.93 -21.49 21.89
C ILE A 33 -17.38 -21.14 22.19
N SER A 34 -18.22 -21.13 21.16
CA SER A 34 -19.64 -20.84 21.28
C SER A 34 -20.43 -22.00 21.90
N PRO A 35 -21.66 -21.74 22.40
CA PRO A 35 -22.67 -22.78 22.53
C PRO A 35 -22.95 -23.48 21.19
N ALA A 36 -23.68 -24.59 21.23
CA ALA A 36 -24.15 -25.24 20.02
C ALA A 36 -25.21 -24.36 19.33
N PHE A 37 -25.07 -24.18 18.02
CA PHE A 37 -26.06 -23.54 17.16
C PHE A 37 -26.70 -24.57 16.23
N ASP A 38 -28.03 -24.61 16.20
CA ASP A 38 -28.77 -25.38 15.21
C ASP A 38 -29.04 -24.49 13.98
N LEU A 39 -28.46 -24.87 12.84
CA LEU A 39 -28.56 -24.14 11.57
C LEU A 39 -29.55 -24.79 10.60
N SER A 40 -30.22 -25.88 11.00
CA SER A 40 -31.03 -26.71 10.09
C SER A 40 -32.15 -25.92 9.40
N GLU A 41 -32.78 -24.98 10.12
CA GLU A 41 -33.88 -24.13 9.64
C GLU A 41 -33.41 -22.82 9.00
N PHE A 42 -32.11 -22.55 8.93
CA PHE A 42 -31.59 -21.33 8.28
C PHE A 42 -31.60 -21.55 6.77
N ASP A 43 -31.99 -20.55 5.99
CA ASP A 43 -31.81 -20.56 4.54
C ASP A 43 -30.32 -20.42 4.21
N PHE A 44 -29.72 -19.29 4.60
CA PHE A 44 -28.29 -19.02 4.55
C PHE A 44 -27.78 -18.59 5.94
N PRO A 45 -27.10 -19.47 6.70
CA PRO A 45 -26.48 -19.11 7.97
C PRO A 45 -25.21 -18.29 7.78
N LEU A 46 -25.28 -17.01 8.12
CA LEU A 46 -24.20 -16.06 7.93
C LEU A 46 -23.57 -15.65 9.26
N LEU A 47 -22.28 -15.94 9.39
CA LEU A 47 -21.44 -15.51 10.50
C LEU A 47 -20.76 -14.19 10.14
N SER A 48 -20.75 -13.23 11.07
CA SER A 48 -19.92 -12.03 10.96
C SER A 48 -19.42 -11.55 12.33
N PHE A 49 -18.32 -10.80 12.32
CA PHE A 49 -17.68 -10.25 13.50
C PHE A 49 -16.73 -9.10 13.13
N TRP A 50 -16.24 -8.38 14.14
CA TRP A 50 -15.22 -7.36 14.00
C TRP A 50 -13.96 -7.76 14.74
N THR A 51 -12.80 -7.54 14.12
CA THR A 51 -11.50 -7.77 14.77
C THR A 51 -10.56 -6.59 14.65
N ARG A 52 -9.55 -6.57 15.52
CA ARG A 52 -8.43 -5.62 15.52
C ARG A 52 -7.18 -6.33 16.03
N VAL A 53 -6.03 -6.09 15.41
CA VAL A 53 -4.75 -6.67 15.85
C VAL A 53 -3.73 -5.58 16.17
N ALA A 54 -2.97 -5.76 17.25
CA ALA A 54 -1.80 -4.94 17.56
C ALA A 54 -0.58 -5.81 17.80
N PHE A 55 0.61 -5.30 17.46
CA PHE A 55 1.89 -5.99 17.60
C PHE A 55 2.05 -7.21 16.66
N ALA A 56 3.29 -7.68 16.51
CA ALA A 56 3.60 -8.85 15.69
C ALA A 56 3.36 -10.15 16.47
N GLY A 57 2.83 -11.16 15.78
CA GLY A 57 2.55 -12.47 16.35
C GLY A 57 1.68 -13.34 15.43
N PRO A 58 1.33 -14.56 15.88
CA PRO A 58 0.43 -15.45 15.15
C PRO A 58 -0.93 -14.81 14.84
N ARG A 59 -1.52 -15.23 13.72
CA ARG A 59 -2.90 -14.88 13.34
C ARG A 59 -3.89 -15.52 14.31
N LEU A 60 -5.02 -14.84 14.56
CA LEU A 60 -6.19 -15.49 15.15
C LEU A 60 -6.70 -16.54 14.16
N GLU A 61 -7.26 -17.63 14.66
CA GLU A 61 -7.79 -18.71 13.82
C GLU A 61 -9.28 -18.89 14.12
N LEU A 62 -10.08 -19.12 13.07
CA LEU A 62 -11.51 -19.43 13.18
C LEU A 62 -11.74 -20.89 12.81
N PHE A 63 -12.47 -21.60 13.65
CA PHE A 63 -12.82 -22.99 13.44
C PHE A 63 -14.32 -23.24 13.62
N ILE A 64 -14.79 -24.32 13.00
CA ILE A 64 -16.11 -24.88 13.22
C ILE A 64 -16.00 -26.39 13.52
N ALA A 65 -16.82 -26.91 14.43
CA ALA A 65 -16.90 -28.33 14.74
C ALA A 65 -18.35 -28.76 15.03
N GLN A 66 -18.68 -30.00 14.70
CA GLN A 66 -19.98 -30.63 14.99
C GLN A 66 -19.91 -31.66 16.13
N ASP A 67 -18.69 -32.02 16.57
CA ASP A 67 -18.41 -33.07 17.56
C ASP A 67 -17.84 -32.53 18.89
N PHE A 68 -17.81 -31.20 19.08
CA PHE A 68 -17.28 -30.60 20.30
C PHE A 68 -18.16 -30.93 21.52
N SER A 69 -17.54 -31.46 22.57
CA SER A 69 -18.23 -31.89 23.79
C SER A 69 -17.62 -31.34 25.09
N GLY A 70 -16.83 -30.28 25.01
CA GLY A 70 -16.26 -29.57 26.18
C GLY A 70 -14.73 -29.51 26.25
N ASP A 71 -14.02 -30.41 25.58
CA ASP A 71 -12.55 -30.36 25.45
C ASP A 71 -12.15 -29.96 24.01
N PRO A 72 -11.48 -28.81 23.81
CA PRO A 72 -11.07 -28.36 22.48
C PRO A 72 -10.05 -29.30 21.82
N GLN A 73 -9.31 -30.10 22.58
CA GLN A 73 -8.27 -30.97 22.04
C GLN A 73 -8.83 -32.26 21.41
N THR A 74 -10.09 -32.59 21.67
CA THR A 74 -10.73 -33.83 21.19
C THR A 74 -11.69 -33.62 20.03
N ALA A 75 -12.02 -32.37 19.69
CA ALA A 75 -12.95 -32.05 18.61
C ALA A 75 -12.26 -32.02 17.24
N THR A 76 -13.03 -32.33 16.19
CA THR A 76 -12.58 -32.28 14.81
C THR A 76 -12.85 -30.89 14.24
N TRP A 77 -11.87 -29.99 14.41
CA TRP A 77 -11.97 -28.61 13.95
C TRP A 77 -11.71 -28.49 12.44
N ILE A 78 -12.69 -27.91 11.74
CA ILE A 78 -12.56 -27.49 10.35
C ILE A 78 -12.20 -25.99 10.36
N ALA A 79 -11.08 -25.64 9.75
CA ALA A 79 -10.66 -24.24 9.64
C ALA A 79 -11.60 -23.49 8.68
N LEU A 80 -12.09 -22.33 9.12
CA LEU A 80 -12.79 -21.38 8.27
C LEU A 80 -11.79 -20.32 7.76
N GLU A 81 -12.18 -19.60 6.72
CA GLU A 81 -11.32 -18.61 6.09
C GLU A 81 -10.86 -17.50 7.04
N ASP A 82 -9.60 -17.11 6.92
CA ASP A 82 -9.05 -15.97 7.64
C ASP A 82 -9.62 -14.65 7.08
N ARG A 83 -10.50 -14.02 7.84
CA ARG A 83 -11.08 -12.69 7.57
C ARG A 83 -10.80 -11.69 8.69
N PHE A 84 -9.63 -11.80 9.31
CA PHE A 84 -9.24 -10.97 10.45
C PHE A 84 -8.45 -9.72 10.07
N ALA A 85 -8.52 -8.68 10.91
CA ALA A 85 -7.75 -7.45 10.76
C ALA A 85 -6.25 -7.71 10.60
N THR A 86 -5.56 -6.97 9.72
CA THR A 86 -4.10 -7.05 9.54
C THR A 86 -3.35 -5.97 10.30
N GLU A 87 -4.05 -4.93 10.77
CA GLU A 87 -3.45 -3.86 11.56
C GLU A 87 -4.38 -3.42 12.70
N ASN A 88 -3.95 -2.36 13.38
CA ASN A 88 -4.58 -1.86 14.60
C ASN A 88 -5.78 -0.94 14.32
N PHE A 89 -6.61 -1.29 13.33
CA PHE A 89 -7.92 -0.72 13.02
C PHE A 89 -9.00 -1.81 13.08
N TRP A 90 -10.25 -1.41 13.32
CA TRP A 90 -11.38 -2.34 13.32
C TRP A 90 -11.71 -2.78 11.89
N THR A 91 -11.67 -4.09 11.65
CA THR A 91 -11.99 -4.71 10.36
C THR A 91 -13.20 -5.61 10.52
N PHE A 92 -14.21 -5.38 9.67
CA PHE A 92 -15.37 -6.25 9.55
C PHE A 92 -15.00 -7.51 8.76
N SER A 93 -15.39 -8.69 9.25
CA SER A 93 -15.13 -9.97 8.59
C SER A 93 -15.88 -10.17 7.27
N GLN A 94 -16.87 -9.32 6.97
CA GLN A 94 -17.94 -9.64 6.02
C GLN A 94 -18.71 -10.91 6.45
N GLU A 95 -19.61 -11.37 5.60
CA GLU A 95 -20.48 -12.52 5.85
C GLU A 95 -19.78 -13.82 5.43
N ILE A 96 -19.55 -14.71 6.39
CA ILE A 96 -19.02 -16.05 6.19
C ILE A 96 -20.19 -17.02 6.08
N ASP A 97 -20.26 -17.75 4.96
CA ASP A 97 -21.31 -18.73 4.71
C ASP A 97 -21.04 -20.02 5.49
N LEU A 98 -22.02 -20.46 6.27
CA LEU A 98 -21.97 -21.73 7.01
C LEU A 98 -22.94 -22.78 6.44
N SER A 99 -23.48 -22.58 5.23
CA SER A 99 -24.51 -23.45 4.63
C SER A 99 -24.10 -24.92 4.54
N ASP A 100 -22.80 -25.20 4.37
CA ASP A 100 -22.26 -26.55 4.31
C ASP A 100 -22.35 -27.31 5.64
N PHE A 101 -22.64 -26.63 6.75
CA PHE A 101 -22.65 -27.20 8.10
C PHE A 101 -24.05 -27.34 8.71
N LYS A 102 -25.11 -27.24 7.89
CA LYS A 102 -26.51 -27.33 8.34
C LYS A 102 -26.97 -28.74 8.76
N ASN A 103 -26.14 -29.76 8.54
CA ASN A 103 -26.48 -31.17 8.75
C ASN A 103 -26.43 -31.62 10.22
N ALA A 104 -25.85 -30.82 11.12
CA ALA A 104 -25.83 -31.06 12.57
C ALA A 104 -25.58 -29.75 13.33
N PRO A 105 -25.88 -29.67 14.64
CA PRO A 105 -25.51 -28.52 15.45
C PRO A 105 -24.01 -28.24 15.41
N VAL A 106 -23.63 -26.96 15.35
CA VAL A 106 -22.25 -26.52 15.21
C VAL A 106 -21.77 -25.71 16.41
N HIS A 107 -20.47 -25.79 16.67
CA HIS A 107 -19.74 -24.90 17.56
C HIS A 107 -18.73 -24.10 16.75
N LEU A 108 -18.68 -22.78 16.99
CA LEU A 108 -17.71 -21.87 16.41
C LEU A 108 -16.63 -21.58 17.44
N ALA A 109 -15.37 -21.53 17.01
CA ALA A 109 -14.25 -21.31 17.90
C ALA A 109 -13.23 -20.32 17.34
N PHE A 110 -12.79 -19.40 18.18
CA PHE A 110 -11.61 -18.56 17.92
C PHE A 110 -10.45 -19.09 18.75
N ARG A 111 -9.34 -19.45 18.08
CA ARG A 111 -8.11 -19.88 18.74
C ARG A 111 -7.05 -18.80 18.65
N TYR A 112 -6.55 -18.41 19.82
CA TYR A 112 -5.43 -17.50 19.98
C TYR A 112 -4.18 -18.29 20.35
N ARG A 113 -3.04 -17.97 19.73
CA ARG A 113 -1.73 -18.53 20.04
C ARG A 113 -0.66 -17.44 20.13
N SER A 114 0.32 -17.65 21.00
CA SER A 114 1.58 -16.89 21.02
C SER A 114 2.72 -17.75 21.52
N SER A 115 3.95 -17.32 21.22
CA SER A 115 5.19 -17.93 21.69
C SER A 115 6.33 -16.89 21.69
N PRO A 116 7.43 -17.12 22.43
CA PRO A 116 8.65 -16.31 22.31
C PRO A 116 9.17 -16.23 20.86
N GLU A 117 9.03 -17.30 20.09
CA GLU A 117 9.54 -17.42 18.73
C GLU A 117 8.66 -16.74 17.69
N GLU A 118 7.34 -16.89 17.80
CA GLU A 118 6.39 -16.40 16.80
C GLU A 118 5.82 -15.03 17.14
N GLY A 119 5.95 -14.58 18.39
CA GLY A 119 5.43 -13.30 18.87
C GLY A 119 4.13 -13.43 19.66
N ALA A 120 3.65 -12.29 20.17
CA ALA A 120 2.42 -12.19 20.97
C ALA A 120 1.60 -10.99 20.47
N ALA A 121 0.96 -11.18 19.31
CA ALA A 121 -0.01 -10.23 18.80
C ALA A 121 -1.17 -10.11 19.80
N ARG A 122 -1.70 -8.91 19.99
CA ARG A 122 -2.91 -8.71 20.75
C ARG A 122 -4.09 -8.69 19.80
N TRP A 123 -5.00 -9.63 19.99
CA TRP A 123 -6.25 -9.72 19.23
C TRP A 123 -7.41 -9.19 20.04
N THR A 124 -8.26 -8.37 19.41
CA THR A 124 -9.54 -7.93 19.98
C THR A 124 -10.66 -8.33 19.03
N LEU A 125 -11.72 -8.94 19.57
CA LEU A 125 -12.91 -9.44 18.87
C LEU A 125 -14.16 -8.77 19.45
N ASP A 126 -15.08 -8.32 18.60
CA ASP A 126 -16.34 -7.71 19.01
C ASP A 126 -17.46 -7.98 17.98
N ASP A 127 -18.69 -7.62 18.35
CA ASP A 127 -19.88 -7.62 17.48
C ASP A 127 -20.08 -8.94 16.71
N PHE A 128 -19.95 -10.06 17.42
CA PHE A 128 -20.25 -11.39 16.88
C PHE A 128 -21.75 -11.51 16.54
N SER A 129 -22.05 -11.95 15.33
CA SER A 129 -23.40 -12.13 14.83
C SER A 129 -23.51 -13.40 14.00
N LEU A 130 -24.58 -14.15 14.24
CA LEU A 130 -24.99 -15.30 13.42
C LEU A 130 -26.46 -15.08 13.04
N LEU A 131 -26.71 -14.90 11.75
CA LEU A 131 -28.03 -14.53 11.24
C LEU A 131 -28.50 -15.50 10.17
N ASN A 132 -29.81 -15.67 10.05
CA ASN A 132 -30.42 -16.28 8.88
C ASN A 132 -30.66 -15.18 7.83
N SER A 133 -30.20 -15.40 6.60
CA SER A 133 -30.45 -14.53 5.46
C SER A 133 -31.31 -15.24 4.42
N ASP A 134 -32.23 -14.52 3.78
CA ASP A 134 -33.05 -15.04 2.67
C ASP A 134 -32.29 -15.03 1.33
N THR A 135 -31.13 -14.38 1.28
CA THR A 135 -30.27 -14.28 0.10
C THR A 135 -28.88 -14.84 0.38
N PRO A 136 -28.23 -15.48 -0.61
CA PRO A 136 -26.87 -15.99 -0.46
C PRO A 136 -25.89 -14.83 -0.19
N PRO A 137 -24.77 -15.10 0.50
CA PRO A 137 -23.78 -14.07 0.79
C PRO A 137 -23.10 -13.60 -0.50
N ALA A 138 -22.70 -12.33 -0.52
CA ALA A 138 -21.94 -11.78 -1.64
C ALA A 138 -20.57 -12.47 -1.78
N PRO A 139 -20.02 -12.58 -2.99
CA PRO A 139 -18.64 -13.02 -3.19
C PRO A 139 -17.67 -12.11 -2.45
N PHE A 140 -16.70 -12.70 -1.76
CA PHE A 140 -15.68 -11.96 -1.01
C PHE A 140 -14.30 -12.28 -1.57
N LEU A 141 -13.61 -11.26 -2.07
CA LEU A 141 -12.28 -11.42 -2.65
C LEU A 141 -11.20 -11.16 -1.59
N ASN A 142 -10.36 -12.17 -1.36
CA ASN A 142 -9.13 -12.06 -0.61
C ASN A 142 -7.94 -12.14 -1.58
N VAL A 143 -7.07 -11.14 -1.56
CA VAL A 143 -5.89 -11.05 -2.42
C VAL A 143 -4.68 -10.78 -1.55
N GLY A 144 -3.63 -11.59 -1.67
CA GLY A 144 -2.37 -11.42 -0.95
C GLY A 144 -1.46 -10.35 -1.53
N ILE A 145 -2.02 -9.32 -2.17
CA ILE A 145 -1.31 -8.13 -2.65
C ILE A 145 -2.05 -6.87 -2.19
N GLY A 146 -1.34 -5.96 -1.54
CA GLY A 146 -1.87 -4.70 -1.08
C GLY A 146 -2.12 -3.69 -2.20
N ASN A 147 -2.94 -2.68 -1.92
CA ASN A 147 -3.27 -1.62 -2.88
C ASN A 147 -2.07 -0.77 -3.31
N VAL A 148 -1.02 -0.72 -2.50
CA VAL A 148 0.21 0.06 -2.77
C VAL A 148 1.41 -0.82 -3.10
N ASP A 149 1.24 -2.14 -3.10
CA ASP A 149 2.32 -3.06 -3.44
C ASP A 149 2.71 -2.87 -4.89
N TYR A 150 4.02 -2.88 -5.13
CA TYR A 150 4.59 -2.47 -6.42
C TYR A 150 5.57 -3.50 -6.94
N THR A 151 5.36 -3.94 -8.18
CA THR A 151 6.25 -4.87 -8.88
C THR A 151 6.74 -4.25 -10.19
N HIS A 152 8.03 -3.93 -10.22
CA HIS A 152 8.73 -3.58 -11.45
C HIS A 152 9.41 -4.83 -12.07
N PHE A 153 9.16 -5.07 -13.36
CA PHE A 153 9.74 -6.15 -14.15
C PHE A 153 11.00 -5.75 -14.92
N GLY A 154 11.38 -4.48 -14.91
CA GLY A 154 12.55 -3.98 -15.62
C GLY A 154 12.33 -3.79 -17.12
N ILE A 155 13.45 -3.80 -17.85
CA ILE A 155 13.48 -3.65 -19.31
C ILE A 155 13.51 -5.04 -19.95
N THR A 156 12.50 -5.34 -20.75
CA THR A 156 12.35 -6.60 -21.48
C THR A 156 12.13 -6.32 -22.96
N PRO A 157 12.94 -6.90 -23.88
CA PRO A 157 12.73 -6.74 -25.31
C PRO A 157 11.32 -7.15 -25.77
N GLU A 158 10.83 -6.48 -26.81
CA GLU A 158 9.56 -6.81 -27.46
C GLU A 158 9.55 -8.26 -27.94
N GLY A 159 8.43 -8.95 -27.74
CA GLY A 159 8.25 -10.35 -28.09
C GLY A 159 9.00 -11.34 -27.19
N THR A 160 9.65 -10.86 -26.12
CA THR A 160 10.30 -11.72 -25.13
C THR A 160 9.61 -11.61 -23.76
N VAL A 161 10.00 -12.48 -22.84
CA VAL A 161 9.41 -12.58 -21.51
C VAL A 161 10.44 -12.18 -20.46
N ALA A 162 10.06 -11.33 -19.51
CA ALA A 162 10.91 -10.94 -18.41
C ALA A 162 11.32 -12.17 -17.59
N PRO A 163 12.58 -12.26 -17.10
CA PRO A 163 12.99 -13.38 -16.25
C PRO A 163 12.32 -13.33 -14.87
N LYS A 164 11.98 -12.12 -14.40
CA LYS A 164 11.28 -11.92 -13.13
C LYS A 164 9.83 -12.37 -13.23
N ARG A 165 9.38 -13.07 -12.19
CA ARG A 165 8.00 -13.48 -11.94
C ARG A 165 7.59 -12.95 -10.57
N TYR A 166 6.30 -12.72 -10.39
CA TYR A 166 5.74 -12.35 -9.10
C TYR A 166 4.48 -13.16 -8.86
N SER A 167 4.37 -13.74 -7.67
CA SER A 167 3.26 -14.59 -7.27
C SER A 167 2.53 -14.00 -6.08
N PHE A 168 1.21 -14.16 -6.06
CA PHE A 168 0.36 -13.73 -4.95
C PHE A 168 -0.84 -14.67 -4.80
N PRO A 169 -1.28 -14.99 -3.58
CA PRO A 169 -2.46 -15.83 -3.36
C PRO A 169 -3.75 -15.05 -3.64
N VAL A 170 -4.76 -15.76 -4.15
CA VAL A 170 -6.10 -15.24 -4.43
C VAL A 170 -7.14 -16.27 -4.03
N THR A 171 -8.18 -15.82 -3.33
CA THR A 171 -9.37 -16.61 -3.03
C THR A 171 -10.61 -15.73 -3.21
N LEU A 172 -11.65 -16.27 -3.86
CA LEU A 172 -12.97 -15.65 -3.97
C LEU A 172 -13.99 -16.56 -3.31
N SER A 173 -14.31 -16.26 -2.06
CA SER A 173 -15.31 -16.96 -1.29
C SER A 173 -16.69 -16.75 -1.89
N ASN A 174 -17.58 -17.74 -1.78
CA ASN A 174 -18.95 -17.68 -2.29
C ASN A 174 -19.04 -17.37 -3.79
N ALA A 175 -17.98 -17.63 -4.57
CA ALA A 175 -17.98 -17.38 -6.01
C ALA A 175 -19.13 -18.13 -6.69
N THR A 176 -19.98 -17.42 -7.43
CA THR A 176 -21.01 -18.02 -8.29
C THR A 176 -20.68 -17.82 -9.77
N GLU A 177 -19.87 -16.81 -10.08
CA GLU A 177 -19.39 -16.46 -11.42
C GLU A 177 -17.87 -16.61 -11.51
N PRO A 178 -17.30 -16.85 -12.72
CA PRO A 178 -15.86 -16.96 -12.90
C PRO A 178 -15.10 -15.71 -12.45
N LEU A 179 -13.94 -15.89 -11.79
CA LEU A 179 -13.04 -14.79 -11.45
C LEU A 179 -12.10 -14.50 -12.62
N ARG A 180 -12.13 -13.27 -13.13
CA ARG A 180 -11.23 -12.77 -14.19
C ARG A 180 -10.17 -11.86 -13.58
N ILE A 181 -8.91 -12.18 -13.85
CA ILE A 181 -7.73 -11.43 -13.40
C ILE A 181 -7.02 -10.88 -14.63
N SER A 182 -6.78 -9.57 -14.66
CA SER A 182 -6.19 -8.91 -15.83
C SER A 182 -5.45 -7.62 -15.47
N ALA A 183 -4.66 -7.13 -16.42
CA ALA A 183 -4.00 -5.83 -16.37
C ALA A 183 -3.89 -5.26 -17.79
N ALA A 184 -3.25 -4.10 -17.95
CA ALA A 184 -2.96 -3.53 -19.27
C ALA A 184 -2.14 -4.50 -20.16
N PRO A 185 -2.19 -4.35 -21.49
CA PRO A 185 -1.39 -5.17 -22.40
C PRO A 185 0.09 -5.21 -22.02
N GLY A 186 0.71 -6.38 -22.15
CA GLY A 186 2.10 -6.62 -21.76
C GLY A 186 2.26 -7.38 -20.44
N PHE A 187 1.19 -7.51 -19.64
CA PHE A 187 1.17 -8.40 -18.47
C PHE A 187 0.32 -9.64 -18.76
N GLU A 188 0.80 -10.79 -18.30
CA GLU A 188 0.10 -12.07 -18.43
C GLU A 188 0.09 -12.81 -17.09
N PHE A 189 -0.94 -13.61 -16.88
CA PHE A 189 -1.23 -14.30 -15.63
C PHE A 189 -1.39 -15.80 -15.87
N SER A 190 -0.98 -16.61 -14.90
CA SER A 190 -1.18 -18.06 -14.86
C SER A 190 -1.41 -18.47 -13.41
N ILE A 191 -2.03 -19.63 -13.19
CA ILE A 191 -1.84 -20.34 -11.92
C ILE A 191 -0.37 -20.76 -11.86
N GLU A 192 0.27 -20.54 -10.72
CA GLU A 192 1.68 -20.85 -10.49
C GLU A 192 1.96 -22.33 -10.77
N GLY A 193 2.97 -22.61 -11.59
CA GLY A 193 3.34 -23.97 -12.00
C GLY A 193 2.66 -24.50 -13.27
N GLU A 194 1.52 -23.94 -13.69
CA GLU A 194 0.82 -24.40 -14.90
C GLU A 194 1.45 -23.89 -16.22
N ASN A 195 2.22 -22.79 -16.16
CA ASN A 195 2.90 -22.15 -17.31
C ASN A 195 1.98 -21.70 -18.46
N ASN A 196 0.66 -21.71 -18.28
CA ASN A 196 -0.35 -21.34 -19.27
C ASN A 196 -0.73 -19.86 -19.14
N PHE A 197 0.22 -18.98 -19.47
CA PHE A 197 0.05 -17.54 -19.31
C PHE A 197 -0.92 -16.93 -20.34
N SER A 198 -1.78 -16.04 -19.86
CA SER A 198 -2.76 -15.30 -20.66
C SER A 198 -2.91 -13.84 -20.18
N PRO A 199 -3.19 -12.86 -21.06
CA PRO A 199 -3.51 -11.48 -20.64
C PRO A 199 -4.71 -11.39 -19.69
N ILE A 200 -5.62 -12.37 -19.76
CA ILE A 200 -6.75 -12.52 -18.84
C ILE A 200 -6.74 -13.97 -18.34
N LEU A 201 -6.46 -14.15 -17.06
CA LEU A 201 -6.66 -15.43 -16.38
C LEU A 201 -8.12 -15.52 -15.94
N THR A 202 -8.77 -16.65 -16.20
CA THR A 202 -10.14 -16.93 -15.76
C THR A 202 -10.14 -18.18 -14.91
N LEU A 203 -10.55 -18.05 -13.65
CA LEU A 203 -10.75 -19.16 -12.74
C LEU A 203 -12.24 -19.52 -12.72
N SER A 204 -12.56 -20.82 -12.74
CA SER A 204 -13.93 -21.27 -12.48
C SER A 204 -14.35 -20.92 -11.05
N PRO A 205 -15.66 -20.85 -10.74
CA PRO A 205 -16.12 -20.65 -9.37
C PRO A 205 -15.51 -21.65 -8.37
N GLU A 206 -15.38 -22.92 -8.76
CA GLU A 206 -14.80 -23.97 -7.92
C GLU A 206 -13.31 -23.73 -7.66
N GLN A 207 -12.55 -23.35 -8.69
CA GLN A 207 -11.14 -23.00 -8.53
C GLN A 207 -10.99 -21.77 -7.64
N ALA A 208 -11.80 -20.74 -7.86
CA ALA A 208 -11.70 -19.46 -7.17
C ALA A 208 -12.06 -19.55 -5.67
N ARG A 209 -12.96 -20.45 -5.26
CA ARG A 209 -13.29 -20.68 -3.84
C ARG A 209 -12.16 -21.32 -3.03
N SER A 210 -11.13 -21.84 -3.69
CA SER A 210 -9.92 -22.33 -3.04
C SER A 210 -8.77 -21.36 -3.30
N THR A 211 -7.84 -21.25 -2.35
CA THR A 211 -6.68 -20.37 -2.51
C THR A 211 -5.83 -20.81 -3.69
N GLN A 212 -5.74 -19.97 -4.71
CA GLN A 212 -4.88 -20.14 -5.88
C GLN A 212 -3.68 -19.20 -5.78
N ASN A 213 -2.47 -19.71 -6.00
CA ASN A 213 -1.31 -18.85 -6.20
C ASN A 213 -1.27 -18.40 -7.67
N ILE A 214 -1.43 -17.11 -7.89
CA ILE A 214 -1.44 -16.51 -9.21
C ILE A 214 -0.07 -15.92 -9.49
N GLU A 215 0.55 -16.36 -10.59
CA GLU A 215 1.82 -15.86 -11.08
C GLU A 215 1.56 -14.84 -12.21
N VAL A 216 2.17 -13.67 -12.10
CA VAL A 216 2.18 -12.63 -13.14
C VAL A 216 3.57 -12.48 -13.74
N ARG A 217 3.59 -12.26 -15.06
CA ARG A 217 4.80 -11.96 -15.83
C ARG A 217 4.62 -10.76 -16.74
N PHE A 218 5.74 -10.18 -17.16
CA PHE A 218 5.80 -9.17 -18.20
C PHE A 218 6.28 -9.79 -19.53
N ALA A 219 5.45 -9.68 -20.57
CA ALA A 219 5.64 -10.22 -21.90
C ALA A 219 5.13 -9.21 -22.96
N PRO A 220 5.87 -8.11 -23.20
CA PRO A 220 5.42 -7.01 -24.06
C PRO A 220 5.42 -7.41 -25.54
N ALA A 221 4.30 -7.18 -26.24
CA ALA A 221 4.18 -7.42 -27.68
C ALA A 221 4.58 -6.22 -28.55
N PHE A 222 4.78 -5.04 -27.95
CA PHE A 222 5.08 -3.79 -28.65
C PHE A 222 5.96 -2.86 -27.82
N ALA A 223 6.58 -1.89 -28.48
CA ALA A 223 7.45 -0.91 -27.85
C ALA A 223 6.72 -0.03 -26.84
N GLY A 224 7.28 0.17 -25.64
CA GLY A 224 6.73 1.16 -24.71
C GLY A 224 7.20 1.09 -23.27
N ALA A 225 6.59 1.96 -22.45
CA ALA A 225 6.60 1.90 -21.00
C ALA A 225 5.19 1.52 -20.53
N PHE A 226 5.12 0.59 -19.59
CA PHE A 226 3.90 -0.07 -19.17
C PHE A 226 3.69 0.16 -17.68
N SER A 227 2.47 0.52 -17.32
CA SER A 227 2.02 0.67 -15.93
C SER A 227 0.56 0.28 -15.83
N SER A 228 0.22 -0.58 -14.88
CA SER A 228 -1.16 -1.03 -14.65
C SER A 228 -1.38 -1.43 -13.21
N VAL A 229 -2.61 -1.21 -12.73
CA VAL A 229 -3.13 -1.90 -11.55
C VAL A 229 -3.66 -3.29 -11.97
N ILE A 230 -3.66 -4.28 -11.08
CA ILE A 230 -4.32 -5.58 -11.36
C ILE A 230 -5.82 -5.43 -11.10
N GLN A 231 -6.64 -5.91 -12.03
CA GLN A 231 -8.10 -5.89 -11.95
C GLN A 231 -8.63 -7.30 -11.69
N PHE A 232 -9.56 -7.39 -10.74
CA PHE A 232 -10.27 -8.60 -10.36
C PHE A 232 -11.76 -8.39 -10.61
N ARG A 233 -12.40 -9.27 -11.41
CA ARG A 233 -13.82 -9.16 -11.76
C ARG A 233 -14.55 -10.49 -11.66
N SER A 234 -15.71 -10.51 -11.04
CA SER A 234 -16.61 -11.68 -10.99
C SER A 234 -18.05 -11.20 -10.80
N GLY A 235 -18.93 -11.40 -11.80
CA GLY A 235 -20.26 -10.80 -11.79
C GLY A 235 -20.20 -9.27 -11.61
N ASP A 236 -20.85 -8.76 -10.55
CA ASP A 236 -20.87 -7.34 -10.18
C ASP A 236 -19.66 -6.90 -9.32
N LEU A 237 -18.83 -7.84 -8.86
CA LEU A 237 -17.61 -7.53 -8.11
C LEU A 237 -16.56 -6.94 -9.07
N GLU A 238 -16.05 -5.75 -8.76
CA GLU A 238 -14.86 -5.14 -9.39
C GLU A 238 -13.91 -4.60 -8.34
N GLU A 239 -12.75 -5.23 -8.19
CA GLU A 239 -11.71 -4.85 -7.24
C GLU A 239 -10.37 -4.62 -7.93
N ARG A 240 -9.49 -3.85 -7.28
CA ARG A 240 -8.17 -3.47 -7.81
C ARG A 240 -7.12 -3.52 -6.71
N ALA A 241 -6.01 -4.19 -6.98
CA ALA A 241 -4.88 -4.28 -6.06
C ALA A 241 -3.56 -4.39 -6.84
N GLY A 242 -2.45 -4.00 -6.20
CA GLY A 242 -1.12 -4.08 -6.77
C GLY A 242 -0.86 -3.17 -7.97
N PHE A 243 0.37 -2.69 -8.10
CA PHE A 243 0.85 -1.90 -9.24
C PHE A 243 1.97 -2.65 -9.96
N LEU A 244 1.82 -2.83 -11.27
CA LEU A 244 2.77 -3.50 -12.14
C LEU A 244 3.39 -2.49 -13.10
N THR A 245 4.70 -2.58 -13.31
CA THR A 245 5.41 -1.79 -14.32
C THR A 245 6.45 -2.59 -15.09
N GLY A 246 6.69 -2.21 -16.34
CA GLY A 246 7.73 -2.78 -17.19
C GLY A 246 8.00 -1.86 -18.38
N ALA A 247 9.11 -2.07 -19.09
CA ALA A 247 9.43 -1.29 -20.28
C ALA A 247 10.11 -2.16 -21.33
N THR A 248 10.01 -1.78 -22.60
CA THR A 248 10.90 -2.31 -23.67
C THR A 248 11.99 -1.32 -24.05
N ILE A 249 11.81 -0.06 -23.69
CA ILE A 249 12.73 1.03 -23.98
C ILE A 249 13.94 0.88 -23.08
N LYS A 250 15.14 0.80 -23.68
CA LYS A 250 16.39 0.72 -22.91
C LYS A 250 16.62 2.07 -22.23
N ARG A 251 17.23 2.06 -21.03
CA ARG A 251 17.58 3.29 -20.30
C ARG A 251 18.31 4.33 -21.16
N LYS A 252 19.27 3.89 -21.98
CA LYS A 252 20.01 4.79 -22.89
C LYS A 252 19.14 5.50 -23.94
N ASP A 253 17.93 5.01 -24.16
CA ASP A 253 16.97 5.51 -25.14
C ASP A 253 15.76 6.16 -24.44
N SER A 254 15.73 6.19 -23.09
CA SER A 254 14.71 6.87 -22.27
C SER A 254 15.30 8.11 -21.58
N PHE A 255 14.42 8.87 -20.93
CA PHE A 255 14.79 9.96 -20.03
C PHE A 255 14.06 9.74 -18.71
N ASP A 256 14.81 9.30 -17.71
CA ASP A 256 14.25 8.76 -16.46
C ASP A 256 14.25 9.84 -15.38
N VAL A 257 13.08 10.10 -14.79
CA VAL A 257 12.89 11.10 -13.73
C VAL A 257 12.30 10.43 -12.49
N VAL A 258 12.96 10.63 -11.36
CA VAL A 258 12.52 10.15 -10.04
C VAL A 258 12.14 11.33 -9.16
N THR A 259 11.00 11.25 -8.51
CA THR A 259 10.62 12.17 -7.42
C THR A 259 10.51 11.38 -6.13
N TRP A 260 11.21 11.82 -5.08
CA TRP A 260 11.29 11.06 -3.84
C TRP A 260 11.38 11.97 -2.61
N ASN A 261 10.41 11.84 -1.72
CA ASN A 261 10.52 12.39 -0.37
C ASN A 261 11.39 11.45 0.45
N ILE A 262 12.60 11.89 0.81
CA ILE A 262 13.57 11.09 1.53
C ILE A 262 13.57 11.33 3.04
N GLU A 263 12.48 11.93 3.54
CA GLU A 263 12.11 12.06 4.96
C GLU A 263 13.18 12.70 5.84
N TRP A 264 13.05 14.01 6.06
CA TRP A 264 13.95 14.81 6.93
C TRP A 264 15.44 14.57 6.70
N PHE A 265 15.88 14.40 5.45
CA PHE A 265 17.22 13.91 5.13
C PHE A 265 18.34 14.70 5.78
N GLY A 266 19.16 13.97 6.55
CA GLY A 266 20.29 14.49 7.28
C GLY A 266 19.95 15.32 8.52
N SER A 267 18.70 15.30 9.00
CA SER A 267 18.34 15.92 10.30
C SER A 267 18.85 15.09 11.46
N GLU A 268 19.42 15.76 12.47
CA GLU A 268 19.84 15.14 13.74
C GLU A 268 18.82 15.39 14.86
N ALA A 269 17.72 16.09 14.56
CA ALA A 269 16.68 16.40 15.54
C ALA A 269 15.82 15.16 15.86
N SER A 270 15.54 14.96 17.15
CA SER A 270 14.68 13.86 17.61
C SER A 270 13.30 13.93 16.94
N GLY A 271 12.85 12.79 16.39
CA GLY A 271 11.57 12.67 15.70
C GLY A 271 11.56 13.18 14.26
N GLN A 272 12.71 13.54 13.68
CA GLN A 272 12.85 13.95 12.29
C GLN A 272 13.68 12.94 11.49
N GLY A 273 12.99 11.98 10.86
CA GLY A 273 13.64 10.94 10.07
C GLY A 273 14.47 9.95 10.90
N PRO A 274 15.29 9.12 10.25
CA PRO A 274 16.14 8.13 10.92
C PRO A 274 17.21 8.78 11.80
N ALA A 275 17.47 8.22 12.98
CA ALA A 275 18.48 8.75 13.92
C ALA A 275 19.93 8.66 13.39
N ASP A 276 20.22 7.68 12.54
CA ASP A 276 21.54 7.50 11.92
C ASP A 276 21.56 8.15 10.52
N THR A 277 21.98 9.41 10.48
CA THR A 277 22.02 10.20 9.25
C THR A 277 23.06 9.73 8.24
N GLN A 278 24.14 9.07 8.71
CA GLN A 278 25.16 8.49 7.83
C GLN A 278 24.61 7.27 7.12
N ARG A 279 23.95 6.37 7.86
CA ARG A 279 23.28 5.20 7.27
C ARG A 279 22.14 5.61 6.34
N GLN A 280 21.42 6.69 6.65
CA GLN A 280 20.42 7.25 5.74
C GLN A 280 21.06 7.65 4.40
N LEU A 281 22.18 8.37 4.41
CA LEU A 281 22.92 8.75 3.21
C LEU A 281 23.37 7.54 2.40
N GLU A 282 23.96 6.54 3.04
CA GLU A 282 24.45 5.31 2.38
C GLU A 282 23.31 4.53 1.70
N ASN A 283 22.16 4.42 2.36
CA ASN A 283 20.98 3.76 1.81
C ASN A 283 20.38 4.54 0.63
N VAL A 284 20.27 5.87 0.74
CA VAL A 284 19.81 6.73 -0.36
C VAL A 284 20.76 6.60 -1.56
N LYS A 285 22.07 6.71 -1.34
CA LYS A 285 23.08 6.52 -2.39
C LYS A 285 22.92 5.19 -3.10
N LYS A 286 22.75 4.09 -2.36
CA LYS A 286 22.54 2.76 -2.94
C LYS A 286 21.31 2.71 -3.85
N ILE A 287 20.21 3.36 -3.47
CA ILE A 287 18.99 3.43 -4.29
C ILE A 287 19.22 4.27 -5.54
N LEU A 288 19.95 5.39 -5.44
CA LEU A 288 20.28 6.24 -6.59
C LEU A 288 21.18 5.51 -7.61
N GLU A 289 22.15 4.72 -7.12
CA GLU A 289 23.02 3.89 -7.98
C GLU A 289 22.25 2.74 -8.66
N ASP A 290 21.23 2.18 -8.01
CA ASP A 290 20.39 1.11 -8.57
C ASP A 290 19.37 1.64 -9.60
N LEU A 291 18.70 2.75 -9.26
CA LEU A 291 17.73 3.40 -10.13
C LEU A 291 18.41 4.04 -11.35
N ASP A 292 19.59 4.65 -11.15
CA ASP A 292 20.43 5.30 -12.15
C ASP A 292 19.68 6.29 -13.08
N ALA A 293 18.71 7.02 -12.53
CA ALA A 293 17.87 7.97 -13.27
C ALA A 293 18.64 9.21 -13.76
N ASP A 294 18.11 9.89 -14.78
CA ASP A 294 18.71 11.10 -15.33
C ASP A 294 18.51 12.32 -14.43
N VAL A 295 17.36 12.39 -13.76
CA VAL A 295 17.03 13.46 -12.81
C VAL A 295 16.34 12.89 -11.58
N TYR A 296 16.82 13.27 -10.40
CA TYR A 296 16.16 13.07 -9.13
C TYR A 296 15.65 14.40 -8.57
N ALA A 297 14.42 14.42 -8.09
CA ALA A 297 13.80 15.56 -7.40
C ALA A 297 13.49 15.16 -5.96
N PHE A 298 14.28 15.65 -4.99
CA PHE A 298 14.13 15.28 -3.59
C PHE A 298 13.36 16.28 -2.75
N GLN A 299 12.43 15.77 -1.98
CA GLN A 299 11.75 16.53 -0.96
C GLN A 299 12.35 16.25 0.43
N GLU A 300 12.19 17.22 1.34
CA GLU A 300 12.63 17.13 2.75
C GLU A 300 14.14 17.08 2.99
N ILE A 301 14.94 17.76 2.16
CA ILE A 301 16.36 17.93 2.45
C ILE A 301 16.53 18.93 3.60
N THR A 302 16.92 18.45 4.78
CA THR A 302 17.13 19.29 5.97
C THR A 302 18.58 19.76 6.05
N SER A 303 19.54 18.81 6.00
CA SER A 303 20.97 19.15 6.03
C SER A 303 21.53 19.38 4.62
N ILE A 304 21.96 20.62 4.37
CA ILE A 304 22.68 21.00 3.15
C ILE A 304 24.00 20.24 3.04
N GLU A 305 24.70 20.06 4.16
CA GLU A 305 26.00 19.37 4.18
C GLU A 305 25.84 17.91 3.77
N ARG A 306 24.86 17.19 4.32
CA ARG A 306 24.58 15.80 3.95
C ARG A 306 24.17 15.67 2.49
N PHE A 307 23.38 16.60 1.97
CA PHE A 307 23.03 16.60 0.54
C PHE A 307 24.25 16.83 -0.37
N LYS A 308 25.17 17.72 0.03
CA LYS A 308 26.44 17.90 -0.70
C LYS A 308 27.30 16.65 -0.65
N GLN A 309 27.44 16.02 0.51
CA GLN A 309 28.15 14.74 0.65
C GLN A 309 27.55 13.65 -0.27
N LEU A 310 26.22 13.56 -0.36
CA LEU A 310 25.56 12.64 -1.28
C LEU A 310 25.88 12.95 -2.75
N ALA A 311 25.81 14.23 -3.14
CA ALA A 311 26.13 14.65 -4.50
C ALA A 311 27.61 14.40 -4.86
N ASP A 312 28.53 14.68 -3.93
CA ASP A 312 29.98 14.46 -4.12
C ASP A 312 30.31 12.96 -4.21
N ALA A 313 29.54 12.10 -3.53
CA ALA A 313 29.67 10.65 -3.62
C ALA A 313 29.13 10.04 -4.94
N LEU A 314 28.54 10.86 -5.81
CA LEU A 314 27.95 10.48 -7.10
C LEU A 314 28.63 11.29 -8.22
N PRO A 315 29.81 10.86 -8.72
CA PRO A 315 30.69 11.70 -9.55
C PRO A 315 30.06 12.16 -10.87
N ASP A 316 29.12 11.38 -11.42
CA ASP A 316 28.40 11.69 -12.67
C ASP A 316 27.24 12.67 -12.46
N TYR A 317 26.88 12.97 -11.21
CA TYR A 317 25.74 13.79 -10.85
C TYR A 317 26.16 15.18 -10.35
N ARG A 318 25.29 16.16 -10.59
CA ARG A 318 25.38 17.51 -9.99
C ARG A 318 24.02 17.87 -9.40
N GLY A 319 24.00 18.86 -8.51
CA GLY A 319 22.80 19.16 -7.73
C GLY A 319 22.48 20.64 -7.58
N PHE A 320 21.19 20.92 -7.39
CA PHE A 320 20.67 22.24 -7.05
C PHE A 320 19.88 22.17 -5.75
N ILE A 321 20.02 23.20 -4.93
CA ILE A 321 19.19 23.40 -3.74
C ILE A 321 18.28 24.59 -4.02
N SER A 322 16.98 24.41 -3.86
CA SER A 322 16.03 25.51 -3.98
C SER A 322 16.42 26.62 -2.99
N PRO A 323 16.61 27.87 -3.47
CA PRO A 323 16.90 29.00 -2.59
C PRO A 323 15.65 29.51 -1.86
N ALA A 324 14.54 28.77 -1.87
CA ALA A 324 13.32 29.14 -1.20
C ALA A 324 12.81 28.02 -0.30
N VAL A 325 12.44 28.43 0.91
CA VAL A 325 11.62 27.66 1.85
C VAL A 325 10.36 28.44 2.15
N SER A 326 9.40 27.78 2.75
CA SER A 326 8.02 28.24 2.91
C SER A 326 7.57 28.34 4.36
N GLN A 327 8.31 27.74 5.28
CA GLN A 327 8.09 27.90 6.70
C GLN A 327 8.58 29.28 7.16
N VAL A 328 7.97 29.77 8.23
CA VAL A 328 8.50 30.89 9.02
C VAL A 328 9.61 30.29 9.88
N GLY A 329 10.87 30.50 9.50
CA GLY A 329 12.04 29.93 10.16
C GLY A 329 13.33 30.25 9.41
N ASP A 330 14.48 29.91 9.99
CA ASP A 330 15.77 30.06 9.32
C ASP A 330 15.88 29.10 8.13
N PHE A 331 16.45 29.56 7.03
CA PHE A 331 16.74 28.71 5.87
C PHE A 331 17.67 27.54 6.27
N ALA A 332 18.54 27.75 7.26
CA ALA A 332 19.42 26.71 7.79
C ALA A 332 18.62 25.46 8.20
N ASP A 333 17.57 25.64 9.00
CA ASP A 333 16.82 24.56 9.64
C ASP A 333 15.62 24.06 8.80
N ALA A 334 15.26 24.78 7.73
CA ALA A 334 14.11 24.43 6.93
C ALA A 334 14.37 23.25 5.99
N GLN A 335 13.34 22.45 5.75
CA GLN A 335 13.33 21.41 4.71
C GLN A 335 13.28 22.02 3.30
N LYS A 336 14.17 21.57 2.42
CA LYS A 336 14.39 22.15 1.09
C LYS A 336 13.93 21.19 -0.02
N LEU A 337 13.63 21.77 -1.17
CA LEU A 337 13.47 21.07 -2.44
C LEU A 337 14.83 21.05 -3.15
N THR A 338 15.25 19.91 -3.67
CA THR A 338 16.52 19.79 -4.39
C THR A 338 16.36 18.94 -5.65
N PHE A 339 17.27 19.15 -6.59
CA PHE A 339 17.45 18.27 -7.74
C PHE A 339 18.87 17.69 -7.72
N LEU A 340 19.02 16.42 -8.15
CA LEU A 340 20.25 15.87 -8.70
C LEU A 340 20.02 15.52 -10.17
N TYR A 341 21.01 15.70 -11.03
CA TYR A 341 20.93 15.36 -12.44
C TYR A 341 22.24 14.78 -12.95
N LYS A 342 22.13 13.82 -13.88
CA LYS A 342 23.27 13.12 -14.48
C LYS A 342 23.86 13.98 -15.61
N THR A 343 25.11 14.37 -15.48
CA THR A 343 25.78 15.33 -16.39
C THR A 343 26.08 14.77 -17.79
N THR A 344 26.08 13.44 -17.92
CA THR A 344 26.27 12.75 -19.20
C THR A 344 25.01 12.80 -20.07
N THR A 345 23.82 12.91 -19.48
CA THR A 345 22.54 12.93 -20.21
C THR A 345 21.86 14.30 -20.18
N VAL A 346 22.15 15.13 -19.19
CA VAL A 346 21.56 16.46 -18.99
C VAL A 346 22.61 17.56 -19.05
N ASP A 347 22.37 18.56 -19.92
CA ASP A 347 22.92 19.90 -19.74
C ASP A 347 21.98 20.71 -18.86
N SER A 348 22.53 21.29 -17.79
CA SER A 348 21.75 22.16 -16.92
C SER A 348 21.48 23.50 -17.59
N VAL A 349 20.23 23.91 -17.63
CA VAL A 349 19.78 25.20 -18.17
C VAL A 349 19.38 26.09 -16.96
N PRO A 350 18.32 26.93 -16.97
CA PRO A 350 17.88 27.64 -15.77
C PRO A 350 17.19 26.80 -14.71
N GLN A 351 17.34 27.24 -13.45
CA GLN A 351 16.40 26.95 -12.38
C GLN A 351 15.64 28.22 -11.99
N ARG A 352 14.40 28.06 -11.53
CA ARG A 352 13.66 29.17 -10.90
C ARG A 352 12.71 28.66 -9.83
N VAL A 353 12.59 29.43 -8.75
CA VAL A 353 11.52 29.24 -7.78
C VAL A 353 10.26 29.91 -8.34
N LEU A 354 9.18 29.15 -8.42
CA LEU A 354 7.88 29.65 -8.84
C LEU A 354 7.17 30.31 -7.66
N LEU A 355 6.24 31.23 -7.97
CA LEU A 355 5.37 31.88 -6.99
C LEU A 355 6.13 32.71 -5.92
N ARG A 356 7.33 33.22 -6.25
CA ARG A 356 8.03 34.24 -5.44
C ARG A 356 7.28 35.56 -5.47
N LYS A 357 7.32 36.31 -4.36
CA LYS A 357 6.75 37.66 -4.24
C LYS A 357 7.20 38.53 -5.42
N GLY A 358 6.24 38.99 -6.23
CA GLY A 358 6.47 39.79 -7.45
C GLY A 358 6.16 39.06 -8.77
N GLY A 359 5.99 37.73 -8.75
CA GLY A 359 5.44 36.97 -9.88
C GLY A 359 3.91 37.04 -9.88
N VAL A 360 3.33 37.55 -10.95
CA VAL A 360 1.90 37.84 -11.09
C VAL A 360 1.05 36.57 -11.04
N LEU A 361 0.58 36.18 -9.84
CA LEU A 361 -0.68 35.45 -9.70
C LEU A 361 -1.80 36.49 -9.78
N LYS A 362 -2.27 36.79 -11.00
CA LYS A 362 -3.53 37.52 -11.23
C LYS A 362 -4.69 36.56 -10.96
N VAL A 363 -4.86 36.19 -9.69
CA VAL A 363 -6.08 35.53 -9.23
C VAL A 363 -7.02 36.65 -8.78
N THR A 364 -7.82 37.16 -9.71
CA THR A 364 -8.71 38.33 -9.50
C THR A 364 -9.92 38.05 -8.59
N TRP A 365 -10.05 36.85 -8.04
CA TRP A 365 -11.20 36.46 -7.21
C TRP A 365 -10.93 36.29 -5.71
N TRP A 366 -9.72 36.63 -5.22
CA TRP A 366 -9.30 36.24 -3.86
C TRP A 366 -8.65 37.36 -3.02
N LEU A 367 -9.06 38.62 -3.22
CA LEU A 367 -8.46 39.79 -2.53
C LEU A 367 -9.23 40.24 -1.28
N SER A 368 -9.29 39.38 -0.25
CA SER A 368 -9.65 39.82 1.11
C SER A 368 -8.71 39.31 2.21
N PHE A 369 -7.62 38.62 1.87
CA PHE A 369 -6.66 38.10 2.85
C PHE A 369 -5.27 38.76 2.73
N PRO A 370 -4.60 39.05 3.85
CA PRO A 370 -3.23 39.57 3.83
C PRO A 370 -2.31 38.58 3.11
N ALA A 371 -1.52 39.06 2.15
CA ALA A 371 -0.71 38.24 1.23
C ALA A 371 0.27 37.24 1.89
N ARG A 372 0.56 37.37 3.19
CA ARG A 372 1.41 36.43 3.95
C ARG A 372 0.74 35.09 4.26
N THR A 373 -0.60 35.01 4.27
CA THR A 373 -1.36 33.77 4.48
C THR A 373 -1.71 33.05 3.17
N LEU A 374 -1.49 33.69 2.01
CA LEU A 374 -2.04 33.23 0.73
C LEU A 374 -1.29 32.06 0.07
N LEU A 375 -0.11 31.66 0.56
CA LEU A 375 0.67 30.53 0.01
C LEU A 375 1.00 29.47 1.08
N GLY A 376 0.46 29.62 2.30
CA GLY A 376 0.72 28.70 3.42
C GLY A 376 0.12 27.29 3.25
N PHE A 377 -0.67 27.06 2.20
CA PHE A 377 -1.18 25.74 1.82
C PHE A 377 -0.20 24.95 0.93
N LEU A 378 0.75 25.63 0.27
CA LEU A 378 1.65 24.99 -0.69
C LEU A 378 2.70 24.09 -0.04
N GLY A 379 2.81 24.04 1.28
CA GLY A 379 3.90 23.31 1.92
C GLY A 379 5.19 24.06 1.65
N ARG A 380 5.88 23.86 0.50
CA ARG A 380 7.08 24.55 -0.06
C ARG A 380 6.80 25.28 -1.39
N LEU A 381 7.52 26.37 -1.67
CA LEU A 381 7.40 27.05 -2.97
C LEU A 381 7.86 26.10 -4.09
N PRO A 382 7.08 25.93 -5.17
CA PRO A 382 7.47 25.04 -6.26
C PRO A 382 8.81 25.45 -6.88
N PHE A 383 9.63 24.47 -7.21
CA PHE A 383 10.96 24.68 -7.79
C PHE A 383 11.00 24.09 -9.19
N LEU A 384 11.33 24.92 -10.18
CA LEU A 384 11.41 24.51 -11.58
C LEU A 384 12.86 24.37 -12.00
N PHE A 385 13.17 23.25 -12.64
CA PHE A 385 14.41 22.98 -13.34
C PHE A 385 14.12 22.74 -14.82
N GLU A 386 14.73 23.54 -15.69
CA GLU A 386 14.69 23.34 -17.14
C GLU A 386 15.88 22.49 -17.57
N VAL A 387 15.59 21.40 -18.27
CA VAL A 387 16.54 20.35 -18.64
C VAL A 387 16.72 20.36 -20.15
N GLU A 388 17.97 20.34 -20.60
CA GLU A 388 18.33 20.06 -21.98
C GLU A 388 18.98 18.67 -22.07
N THR A 389 18.39 17.77 -22.86
CA THR A 389 18.87 16.37 -22.96
C THR A 389 19.84 16.18 -24.13
N LYS A 390 20.96 15.49 -23.90
CA LYS A 390 21.96 15.13 -24.92
C LYS A 390 21.62 13.82 -25.62
N ASN A 391 20.60 13.79 -26.47
CA ASN A 391 20.29 12.60 -27.27
C ASN A 391 20.62 12.81 -28.75
N GLN A 392 21.28 11.81 -29.34
CA GLN A 392 22.20 11.86 -30.48
C GLN A 392 21.83 12.69 -31.72
N TRP A 393 20.62 13.26 -31.89
CA TRP A 393 20.29 14.13 -33.02
C TRP A 393 19.23 15.22 -32.74
N ARG A 394 18.78 15.44 -31.49
CA ARG A 394 17.79 16.49 -31.15
C ARG A 394 17.95 17.02 -29.72
N THR A 395 18.07 18.32 -29.60
CA THR A 395 17.82 19.04 -28.34
C THR A 395 16.31 19.01 -28.03
N LYS A 396 15.92 18.58 -26.83
CA LYS A 396 14.57 18.78 -26.28
C LYS A 396 14.66 19.47 -24.93
N THR A 397 13.89 20.55 -24.77
CA THR A 397 13.74 21.24 -23.48
C THR A 397 12.61 20.58 -22.70
N HIS A 398 12.90 20.11 -21.49
CA HIS A 398 11.92 19.58 -20.55
C HIS A 398 11.82 20.51 -19.34
N GLN A 399 10.60 20.73 -18.84
CA GLN A 399 10.36 21.48 -17.61
C GLN A 399 10.02 20.49 -16.48
N SER A 400 10.92 20.36 -15.50
CA SER A 400 10.68 19.53 -14.32
C SER A 400 10.27 20.42 -13.15
N GLY A 401 8.99 20.34 -12.76
CA GLY A 401 8.42 21.07 -11.64
C GLY A 401 8.35 20.20 -10.39
N GLN A 402 8.99 20.63 -9.32
CA GLN A 402 8.94 19.94 -8.03
C GLN A 402 8.04 20.68 -7.06
N HIS A 403 7.17 19.93 -6.38
CA HIS A 403 6.29 20.43 -5.33
C HIS A 403 6.34 19.53 -4.09
N HIS A 404 6.13 20.13 -2.93
CA HIS A 404 5.84 19.39 -1.71
C HIS A 404 4.77 20.15 -0.93
N ALA A 405 3.52 19.74 -1.14
CA ALA A 405 2.32 20.31 -0.55
C ALA A 405 2.28 20.14 0.98
N ARG A 406 1.49 20.98 1.66
CA ARG A 406 1.29 20.86 3.11
C ARG A 406 0.46 19.61 3.42
N SER A 407 0.97 18.75 4.30
CA SER A 407 0.17 17.66 4.90
C SER A 407 -0.79 18.26 5.92
N ASN A 408 -2.11 18.13 5.70
CA ASN A 408 -3.13 18.64 6.61
C ASN A 408 -3.37 17.64 7.76
N GLY A 409 -2.53 17.69 8.79
CA GLY A 409 -2.74 16.97 10.06
C GLY A 409 -3.59 17.72 11.10
N GLY A 410 -4.20 18.87 10.74
CA GLY A 410 -4.92 19.72 11.69
C GLY A 410 -6.30 20.15 11.20
N ARG A 411 -7.33 19.81 11.99
CA ARG A 411 -8.76 20.20 12.04
C ARG A 411 -9.29 21.43 11.23
N MET A 412 -8.92 21.61 9.97
CA MET A 412 -9.62 22.55 9.08
C MET A 412 -9.81 21.94 7.68
N SER A 413 -10.60 20.87 7.60
CA SER A 413 -11.43 20.66 6.42
C SER A 413 -12.62 21.63 6.51
N GLN A 414 -12.42 22.90 6.13
CA GLN A 414 -13.59 23.66 5.69
C GLN A 414 -13.91 23.20 4.27
N GLY A 415 -15.05 22.54 4.14
CA GLY A 415 -15.55 22.02 2.88
C GLY A 415 -15.70 23.14 1.85
N LEU A 416 -14.89 23.07 0.80
CA LEU A 416 -15.23 23.64 -0.48
C LEU A 416 -16.01 22.57 -1.25
N LYS A 417 -17.33 22.55 -1.04
CA LYS A 417 -18.26 21.99 -2.02
C LYS A 417 -18.16 22.86 -3.27
N ASN A 418 -17.42 22.42 -4.27
CA ASN A 418 -17.62 22.92 -5.62
C ASN A 418 -18.58 21.98 -6.33
N ARG A 419 -19.81 22.48 -6.55
CA ARG A 419 -20.67 22.01 -7.63
C ARG A 419 -19.89 22.16 -8.94
N VAL A 420 -19.89 21.11 -9.75
CA VAL A 420 -19.88 21.28 -11.21
C VAL A 420 -21.32 21.55 -11.62
#